data_AF-A0A7V0YVL7-F1
#
_entry.id   AF-A0A7V0YVL7-F1
#
_cell.length_a   1.000
_cell.length_b   1.000
_cell.length_c   1.000
_cell.angle_alpha   90.00
_cell.angle_beta   90.00
_cell.angle_gamma   90.00
#
_symmetry.space_group_name_H-M   'P 1'
#
loop_
_entity.id
_entity.type
_entity.pdbx_description
1 polymer ?
#
loop_
_entity_poly.entity_id
_entity_poly.type
_entity_poly.pdbx_seq_one_letter_code
_entity_poly.pdbx_strand_id
1 'polypeptide(L)'
;LEIPEKEAEELLEHYFNSYPKVKKYLDESANIALKRGYSVTIGGRKRYYEIRDRNDQKEIASIIRQAKNAPIQGTSADMTKLALIWIRKAIKEKNIDAKLVNTVHDEIVVECDENVAEESAQIMKDCMIKAGEYYLHKLPIEVEYAISDCWQK
;
A
#
# COMPACT_ATOMS: atom_id res chain seq x y z
N LEU A 1 -16.41 2.76 13.21
CA LEU A 1 -17.01 3.93 13.88
C LEU A 1 -18.42 3.52 14.28
N GLU A 2 -18.76 3.63 15.56
CA GLU A 2 -20.11 3.33 16.05
C GLU A 2 -20.94 4.62 16.01
N ILE A 3 -21.27 5.08 14.80
CA ILE A 3 -22.01 6.34 14.56
C ILE A 3 -23.21 6.11 13.62
N PRO A 4 -24.26 6.93 13.69
CA PRO A 4 -25.38 6.90 12.75
C PRO A 4 -24.94 7.14 11.30
N GLU A 5 -25.67 6.57 10.34
CA GLU A 5 -25.39 6.69 8.90
C GLU A 5 -25.32 8.15 8.43
N LYS A 6 -26.27 8.99 8.87
CA LYS A 6 -26.29 10.41 8.54
C LYS A 6 -25.02 11.13 9.00
N GLU A 7 -24.52 10.81 10.19
CA GLU A 7 -23.28 11.41 10.71
C GLU A 7 -22.06 10.96 9.89
N ALA A 8 -22.04 9.70 9.44
CA ALA A 8 -21.00 9.19 8.56
C ALA A 8 -21.01 9.90 7.18
N GLU A 9 -22.19 10.20 6.63
CA GLU A 9 -22.32 10.98 5.40
C GLU A 9 -21.81 12.41 5.57
N GLU A 10 -22.18 13.09 6.65
CA GLU A 10 -21.71 14.45 6.97
C GLU A 10 -20.19 14.50 7.14
N LEU A 11 -19.59 13.49 7.81
CA LEU A 11 -18.13 13.36 7.93
C LEU A 11 -17.44 13.17 6.57
N LEU A 12 -18.02 12.34 5.70
CA LEU A 12 -17.47 12.09 4.37
C LEU A 12 -17.53 13.34 3.50
N GLU A 13 -18.64 14.07 3.56
CA GLU A 13 -18.81 15.35 2.87
C GLU A 13 -17.78 16.37 3.36
N HIS A 14 -17.64 16.52 4.68
CA HIS A 14 -16.65 17.42 5.28
C HIS A 14 -15.21 17.06 4.87
N TYR A 15 -14.88 15.77 4.85
CA TYR A 15 -13.57 15.28 4.39
C TYR A 15 -13.30 15.69 2.93
N PHE A 16 -14.24 15.46 2.02
CA PHE A 16 -14.03 15.81 0.61
C PHE A 16 -14.06 17.31 0.34
N ASN A 17 -14.79 18.09 1.14
CA ASN A 17 -14.75 19.55 1.08
C ASN A 17 -13.39 20.09 1.55
N SER A 18 -12.79 19.46 2.57
CA SER A 18 -11.46 19.81 3.06
C SER A 18 -10.35 19.36 2.09
N TYR A 19 -10.54 18.22 1.42
CA TYR A 19 -9.56 17.62 0.51
C TYR A 19 -10.13 17.41 -0.91
N PRO A 20 -10.48 18.48 -1.65
CA PRO A 20 -11.17 18.37 -2.94
C PRO A 20 -10.34 17.64 -4.01
N LYS A 21 -9.00 17.71 -3.92
CA LYS A 21 -8.09 16.99 -4.81
C LYS A 21 -8.17 15.47 -4.64
N VAL A 22 -8.45 14.97 -3.43
CA VAL A 22 -8.63 13.53 -3.17
C VAL A 22 -9.87 13.03 -3.88
N LYS A 23 -11.01 13.73 -3.72
CA LYS A 23 -12.25 13.38 -4.41
C LYS A 23 -12.05 13.35 -5.93
N LYS A 24 -11.45 14.42 -6.47
CA LYS A 24 -11.15 14.53 -7.90
C LYS A 24 -10.31 13.35 -8.40
N TYR A 25 -9.23 13.01 -7.70
CA TYR A 25 -8.39 11.88 -8.06
C TYR A 25 -9.15 10.54 -8.06
N LEU A 26 -9.97 10.27 -7.03
CA LEU A 26 -10.76 9.04 -6.95
C LEU A 26 -11.76 8.93 -8.10
N ASP A 27 -12.46 10.01 -8.42
CA ASP A 27 -13.44 10.03 -9.51
C ASP A 27 -12.77 9.89 -10.88
N GLU A 28 -11.64 10.56 -11.10
CA GLU A 28 -10.83 10.40 -12.31
C GLU A 28 -10.30 8.97 -12.47
N SER A 29 -9.81 8.35 -11.40
CA SER A 29 -9.32 6.97 -11.40
C SER A 29 -10.42 5.99 -11.83
N ALA A 30 -11.63 6.15 -11.27
CA ALA A 30 -12.78 5.33 -11.64
C ALA A 30 -13.17 5.51 -13.11
N ASN A 31 -13.26 6.76 -13.59
CA ASN A 31 -13.63 7.07 -14.96
C ASN A 31 -12.61 6.53 -15.97
N ILE A 32 -11.31 6.65 -15.68
CA ILE A 32 -10.25 6.09 -16.50
C ILE A 32 -10.37 4.57 -16.58
N ALA A 33 -10.63 3.91 -15.45
CA ALA A 33 -10.78 2.46 -15.41
C ALA A 33 -12.00 1.96 -16.21
N LEU A 34 -13.15 2.62 -16.10
CA LEU A 34 -14.35 2.27 -16.88
C LEU A 34 -14.15 2.50 -18.39
N LYS A 35 -13.37 3.52 -18.76
CA LYS A 35 -13.05 3.82 -20.16
C LYS A 35 -12.03 2.83 -20.75
N ARG A 36 -10.98 2.49 -20.00
CA ARG A 36 -9.87 1.64 -20.48
C ARG A 36 -10.07 0.15 -20.22
N GLY A 37 -10.98 -0.22 -19.32
CA GLY A 37 -11.16 -1.59 -18.85
C GLY A 37 -10.10 -2.03 -17.83
N TYR A 38 -9.26 -1.12 -17.31
CA TYR A 38 -8.27 -1.44 -16.28
C TYR A 38 -7.79 -0.22 -15.49
N SER A 39 -7.33 -0.45 -14.26
CA SER A 39 -6.59 0.52 -13.44
C SER A 39 -5.09 0.22 -13.47
N VAL A 40 -4.26 1.20 -13.11
CA VAL A 40 -2.79 1.09 -13.15
C VAL A 40 -2.20 1.61 -11.83
N THR A 41 -1.23 0.91 -11.25
CA THR A 41 -0.43 1.39 -10.12
C THR A 41 0.62 2.40 -10.59
N ILE A 42 1.29 3.11 -9.67
CA ILE A 42 2.42 3.99 -10.03
C ILE A 42 3.54 3.18 -10.70
N GLY A 43 3.75 1.93 -10.27
CA GLY A 43 4.69 0.98 -10.88
C GLY A 43 4.28 0.42 -12.24
N GLY A 44 3.13 0.83 -12.80
CA GLY A 44 2.68 0.40 -14.11
C GLY A 44 1.92 -0.94 -14.14
N ARG A 45 1.70 -1.58 -12.98
CA ARG A 45 0.95 -2.84 -12.89
C ARG A 45 -0.53 -2.60 -13.16
N LYS A 46 -1.13 -3.41 -14.04
CA LYS A 46 -2.53 -3.28 -14.45
C LYS A 46 -3.44 -4.25 -13.69
N ARG A 47 -4.65 -3.79 -13.35
CA ARG A 47 -5.77 -4.64 -12.94
C ARG A 47 -6.92 -4.45 -13.92
N TYR A 48 -7.27 -5.51 -14.62
CA TYR A 48 -8.36 -5.49 -15.60
C TYR A 48 -9.72 -5.65 -14.93
N TYR A 49 -10.73 -5.03 -15.53
CA TYR A 49 -12.14 -5.14 -15.16
C TYR A 49 -12.92 -5.62 -16.37
N GLU A 50 -13.57 -6.76 -16.24
CA GLU A 50 -14.55 -7.21 -17.21
C GLU A 50 -15.87 -6.52 -16.89
N ILE A 51 -16.42 -5.81 -17.88
CA ILE A 51 -17.77 -5.23 -17.79
C ILE A 51 -18.66 -6.13 -18.65
N ARG A 52 -19.53 -6.91 -18.02
CA ARG A 52 -20.44 -7.84 -18.69
C ARG A 52 -21.68 -7.11 -19.19
N ASP A 53 -22.27 -6.27 -18.37
CA ASP A 53 -23.39 -5.41 -18.74
C ASP A 53 -23.15 -3.97 -18.28
N ARG A 54 -23.12 -3.04 -19.25
CA ARG A 54 -22.96 -1.61 -18.96
C ARG A 54 -24.20 -0.99 -18.30
N ASN A 55 -25.35 -1.66 -18.38
CA ASN A 55 -26.59 -1.22 -17.75
C ASN A 55 -26.76 -1.77 -16.33
N ASP A 56 -25.95 -2.74 -15.91
CA ASP A 56 -25.97 -3.23 -14.53
C ASP A 56 -25.28 -2.23 -13.61
N GLN A 57 -26.11 -1.41 -12.95
CA GLN A 57 -25.63 -0.40 -12.01
C GLN A 57 -24.85 -0.99 -10.83
N LYS A 58 -25.16 -2.23 -10.40
CA LYS A 58 -24.45 -2.88 -9.29
C LYS A 58 -23.06 -3.32 -9.73
N GLU A 59 -22.94 -3.89 -10.93
CA GLU A 59 -21.66 -4.24 -11.53
C GLU A 59 -20.77 -3.00 -11.67
N ILE A 60 -21.30 -1.94 -12.28
CA ILE A 60 -20.57 -0.69 -12.49
C ILE A 60 -20.15 -0.06 -11.16
N ALA A 61 -21.03 0.00 -10.16
CA ALA A 61 -20.69 0.52 -8.83
C ALA A 61 -19.59 -0.30 -8.14
N SER A 62 -19.59 -1.63 -8.30
CA SER A 62 -18.53 -2.50 -7.80
C SER A 62 -17.19 -2.20 -8.46
N ILE A 63 -17.17 -2.06 -9.79
CA ILE A 63 -15.96 -1.74 -10.55
C ILE A 63 -15.43 -0.36 -10.17
N ILE A 64 -16.30 0.65 -10.01
CA ILE A 64 -15.92 1.99 -9.55
C ILE A 64 -15.20 1.92 -8.20
N ARG A 65 -15.75 1.20 -7.21
CA ARG A 65 -15.10 1.04 -5.89
C ARG A 65 -13.73 0.38 -6.01
N GLN A 66 -13.63 -0.68 -6.81
CA GLN A 66 -12.35 -1.35 -7.05
C GLN A 66 -11.34 -0.47 -7.78
N ALA A 67 -11.79 0.34 -8.74
CA ALA A 67 -10.95 1.25 -9.54
C ALA A 67 -10.42 2.43 -8.72
N LYS A 68 -11.18 2.89 -7.73
CA LYS A 68 -10.73 3.88 -6.75
C LYS A 68 -9.59 3.32 -5.90
N ASN A 69 -9.73 2.07 -5.44
CA ASN A 69 -8.80 1.49 -4.46
C ASN A 69 -7.57 0.82 -5.08
N ALA A 70 -7.71 0.20 -6.26
CA ALA A 70 -6.66 -0.64 -6.83
C ALA A 70 -5.33 0.07 -7.10
N PRO A 71 -5.29 1.32 -7.60
CA PRO A 71 -4.03 2.05 -7.73
C PRO A 71 -3.34 2.30 -6.40
N ILE A 72 -4.10 2.64 -5.35
CA ILE A 72 -3.57 2.98 -4.02
C ILE A 72 -3.00 1.72 -3.35
N GLN A 73 -3.83 0.69 -3.17
CA GLN A 73 -3.43 -0.57 -2.56
C GLN A 73 -2.37 -1.29 -3.40
N GLY A 74 -2.51 -1.22 -4.72
CA GLY A 74 -1.56 -1.83 -5.63
C GLY A 74 -0.18 -1.18 -5.54
N THR A 75 -0.12 0.15 -5.47
CA THR A 75 1.16 0.86 -5.29
C THR A 75 1.78 0.54 -3.93
N SER A 76 0.98 0.46 -2.86
CA SER A 76 1.47 -0.02 -1.55
C SER A 76 2.11 -1.42 -1.65
N ALA A 77 1.43 -2.37 -2.31
CA ALA A 77 2.00 -3.69 -2.53
C ALA A 77 3.27 -3.68 -3.41
N ASP A 78 3.38 -2.76 -4.36
CA ASP A 78 4.56 -2.61 -5.20
C ASP A 78 5.76 -2.06 -4.39
N MET A 79 5.52 -1.12 -3.47
CA MET A 79 6.52 -0.60 -2.52
C MET A 79 7.02 -1.71 -1.59
N THR A 80 6.12 -2.45 -0.93
CA THR A 80 6.51 -3.55 -0.02
C THR A 80 7.31 -4.62 -0.74
N LYS A 81 6.92 -5.00 -1.97
CA LYS A 81 7.67 -5.99 -2.75
C LYS A 81 9.07 -5.52 -3.12
N LEU A 82 9.24 -4.24 -3.46
CA LEU A 82 10.55 -3.68 -3.72
C LEU A 82 11.41 -3.67 -2.45
N ALA A 83 10.83 -3.30 -1.30
CA ALA A 83 11.51 -3.37 -0.01
C ALA A 83 12.00 -4.80 0.30
N LEU A 84 11.17 -5.82 0.09
CA LEU A 84 11.56 -7.23 0.29
C LEU A 84 12.77 -7.64 -0.58
N ILE A 85 12.81 -7.19 -1.83
CA ILE A 85 13.94 -7.46 -2.73
C ILE A 85 15.22 -6.81 -2.17
N TRP A 86 15.13 -5.57 -1.71
CA TRP A 86 16.28 -4.83 -1.19
C TRP A 86 16.75 -5.33 0.17
N ILE A 87 15.83 -5.69 1.07
CA ILE A 87 16.16 -6.33 2.35
C ILE A 87 16.89 -7.65 2.10
N ARG A 88 16.35 -8.51 1.22
CA ARG A 88 16.99 -9.78 0.86
C ARG A 88 18.39 -9.58 0.27
N LYS A 89 18.57 -8.54 -0.55
CA LYS A 89 19.87 -8.16 -1.10
C LYS A 89 20.83 -7.70 0.00
N ALA A 90 20.38 -6.82 0.89
CA ALA A 90 21.19 -6.29 1.99
C ALA A 90 21.66 -7.39 2.96
N ILE A 91 20.76 -8.31 3.35
CA ILE A 91 21.10 -9.48 4.18
C ILE A 91 22.24 -10.28 3.54
N LYS A 92 22.14 -10.56 2.23
CA LYS A 92 23.15 -11.33 1.50
C LYS A 92 24.48 -10.58 1.35
N GLU A 93 24.45 -9.30 1.01
CA GLU A 93 25.66 -8.50 0.75
C GLU A 93 26.45 -8.21 2.04
N LYS A 94 25.74 -8.01 3.15
CA LYS A 94 26.35 -7.76 4.46
C LYS A 94 26.60 -9.03 5.28
N ASN A 95 26.19 -10.19 4.78
CA ASN A 95 26.30 -11.48 5.46
C ASN A 95 25.71 -11.44 6.89
N ILE A 96 24.52 -10.84 7.02
CA ILE A 96 23.81 -10.72 8.30
C ILE A 96 23.10 -12.04 8.57
N ASP A 97 23.21 -12.54 9.80
CA ASP A 97 22.43 -13.71 10.25
C ASP A 97 20.99 -13.29 10.57
N ALA A 98 20.23 -13.04 9.51
CA ALA A 98 18.84 -12.63 9.55
C ALA A 98 18.04 -13.30 8.44
N LYS A 99 16.77 -13.61 8.72
CA LYS A 99 15.88 -14.31 7.81
C LYS A 99 14.51 -13.66 7.73
N LEU A 100 14.10 -13.28 6.53
CA LEU A 100 12.71 -12.89 6.25
C LEU A 100 11.78 -14.07 6.54
N VAL A 101 10.87 -13.91 7.50
CA VAL A 101 9.96 -14.97 7.95
C VAL A 101 8.55 -14.78 7.41
N ASN A 102 8.02 -13.55 7.48
CA ASN A 102 6.64 -13.29 7.11
C ASN A 102 6.43 -11.86 6.60
N THR A 103 5.30 -11.63 5.94
CA THR A 103 4.83 -10.31 5.53
C THR A 103 3.34 -10.20 5.79
N VAL A 104 2.92 -9.19 6.54
CA VAL A 104 1.51 -8.92 6.86
C VAL A 104 1.17 -7.51 6.37
N HIS A 105 0.53 -7.42 5.21
CA HIS A 105 0.29 -6.14 4.52
C HIS A 105 1.58 -5.35 4.26
N ASP A 106 1.80 -4.26 5.00
CA ASP A 106 2.96 -3.38 4.97
C ASP A 106 4.00 -3.71 6.05
N GLU A 107 3.72 -4.67 6.92
CA GLU A 107 4.64 -5.19 7.94
C GLU A 107 5.52 -6.31 7.38
N ILE A 108 6.81 -6.25 7.68
CA ILE A 108 7.80 -7.27 7.31
C ILE A 108 8.40 -7.83 8.60
N VAL A 109 8.28 -9.15 8.79
CA VAL A 109 8.78 -9.86 9.97
C VAL A 109 10.09 -10.55 9.63
N VAL A 110 11.12 -10.27 10.42
CA VAL A 110 12.46 -10.86 10.30
C VAL A 110 12.87 -11.48 11.62
N GLU A 111 13.50 -12.64 11.54
CA GLU A 111 14.13 -13.35 12.65
C GLU A 111 15.65 -13.23 12.51
N CYS A 112 16.33 -12.92 13.59
CA CYS A 112 17.79 -12.79 13.65
C CYS A 112 18.29 -13.04 15.07
N ASP A 113 19.59 -13.26 15.22
CA ASP A 113 20.22 -13.27 16.55
C ASP A 113 20.08 -11.91 17.24
N GLU A 114 19.90 -11.92 18.57
CA GLU A 114 19.76 -10.71 19.40
C GLU A 114 20.93 -9.74 19.20
N ASN A 115 22.14 -10.29 19.04
CA ASN A 115 23.38 -9.53 18.85
C ASN A 115 23.39 -8.66 17.58
N VAL A 116 22.55 -8.98 16.58
CA VAL A 116 22.45 -8.24 15.31
C VAL A 116 21.09 -7.58 15.10
N ALA A 117 20.20 -7.61 16.10
CA ALA A 117 18.81 -7.18 15.96
C ALA A 117 18.68 -5.69 15.59
N GLU A 118 19.39 -4.81 16.31
CA GLU A 118 19.32 -3.36 16.05
C GLU A 118 19.92 -2.99 14.69
N GLU A 119 21.07 -3.58 14.33
CA GLU A 119 21.67 -3.37 13.01
C GLU A 119 20.74 -3.85 11.89
N SER A 120 20.16 -5.03 12.07
CA SER A 120 19.20 -5.63 11.14
C SER A 120 17.98 -4.72 10.94
N ALA A 121 17.39 -4.24 12.04
CA ALA A 121 16.23 -3.37 12.02
C ALA A 121 16.50 -2.05 11.28
N GLN A 122 17.65 -1.39 11.56
CA GLN A 122 18.01 -0.15 10.89
C GLN A 122 18.21 -0.35 9.37
N ILE A 123 18.84 -1.45 8.97
CA ILE A 123 19.04 -1.78 7.55
C ILE A 123 17.71 -2.03 6.85
N MET A 124 16.79 -2.75 7.51
CA MET A 124 15.46 -3.03 6.97
C MET A 124 14.63 -1.77 6.84
N LYS A 125 14.66 -0.91 7.87
CA LYS A 125 14.06 0.42 7.85
C LYS A 125 14.54 1.23 6.66
N ASP A 126 15.85 1.31 6.45
CA ASP A 126 16.43 2.05 5.32
C ASP A 126 15.98 1.48 3.97
N CYS A 127 15.88 0.15 3.85
CA CYS A 127 15.41 -0.49 2.63
C CYS A 127 13.94 -0.17 2.35
N MET A 128 13.08 -0.17 3.38
CA MET A 128 11.66 0.16 3.27
C MET A 128 11.45 1.63 2.91
N ILE A 129 12.17 2.54 3.57
CA ILE A 129 12.12 3.99 3.27
C ILE A 129 12.49 4.24 1.82
N LYS A 130 13.66 3.74 1.38
CA LYS A 130 14.11 3.89 -0.01
C LYS A 130 13.07 3.32 -0.98
N ALA A 131 12.45 2.20 -0.65
CA ALA A 131 11.49 1.54 -1.54
C ALA A 131 10.23 2.40 -1.70
N GLY A 132 9.77 3.04 -0.62
CA GLY A 132 8.70 4.04 -0.71
C GLY A 132 9.10 5.26 -1.53
N GLU A 133 10.30 5.81 -1.28
CA GLU A 133 10.83 6.97 -2.00
C GLU A 133 10.99 6.73 -3.49
N TYR A 134 11.27 5.48 -3.90
CA TYR A 134 11.34 5.08 -5.31
C TYR A 134 10.01 5.30 -6.05
N TYR A 135 8.86 5.16 -5.37
CA TYR A 135 7.54 5.39 -5.97
C TYR A 135 6.99 6.79 -5.65
N LEU A 136 7.31 7.35 -4.48
CA LEU A 136 6.70 8.55 -3.92
C LEU A 136 7.74 9.65 -3.60
N HIS A 137 8.43 10.15 -4.62
CA HIS A 137 9.54 11.12 -4.47
C HIS A 137 9.21 12.46 -3.78
N LYS A 138 7.93 12.78 -3.57
CA LYS A 138 7.49 14.08 -3.03
C LYS A 138 7.02 14.01 -1.58
N LEU A 139 6.98 12.82 -0.99
CA LEU A 139 6.46 12.59 0.35
C LEU A 139 7.53 11.93 1.20
N PRO A 140 7.70 12.35 2.47
CA PRO A 140 8.55 11.61 3.39
C PRO A 140 7.94 10.22 3.63
N ILE A 141 8.81 9.21 3.67
CA ILE A 141 8.42 7.84 4.00
C ILE A 141 8.95 7.54 5.39
N GLU A 142 8.05 7.18 6.28
CA GLU A 142 8.36 6.81 7.66
C GLU A 142 8.13 5.32 7.85
N VAL A 143 9.02 4.70 8.62
CA VAL A 143 8.98 3.28 8.96
C VAL A 143 9.32 3.14 10.43
N GLU A 144 8.41 2.51 11.15
CA GLU A 144 8.55 2.11 12.54
C GLU A 144 9.01 0.64 12.59
N TYR A 145 9.77 0.29 13.61
CA TYR A 145 10.15 -1.10 13.90
C TYR A 145 10.11 -1.36 15.40
N ALA A 146 9.91 -2.62 15.75
CA ALA A 146 10.02 -3.13 17.11
C ALA A 146 10.84 -4.42 17.09
N ILE A 147 11.64 -4.61 18.13
CA ILE A 147 12.43 -5.83 18.37
C ILE A 147 11.80 -6.53 19.57
N SER A 148 11.52 -7.83 19.42
CA SER A 148 10.85 -8.63 20.43
C SER A 148 11.22 -10.10 20.26
N ASP A 149 11.28 -10.85 21.36
CA ASP A 149 11.51 -12.30 21.36
C ASP A 149 10.36 -13.09 20.73
N CYS A 150 9.18 -12.47 20.62
CA CYS A 150 8.01 -13.05 19.98
C CYS A 150 7.18 -12.00 19.25
N TRP A 151 6.54 -12.42 18.17
CA TRP A 151 5.59 -11.58 17.46
C TRP A 151 4.29 -11.47 18.26
N GLN A 152 3.90 -10.24 18.58
CA GLN A 152 2.64 -9.90 19.22
C GLN A 152 1.92 -8.91 18.31
N LYS A 153 0.62 -9.15 18.09
CA LYS A 153 -0.22 -8.32 17.23
C LYS A 153 -0.92 -7.23 18.04
#